data_AF-A0A378BBC6-F1
#
_entry.id   AF-A0A378BBC6-F1
#
_cell.length_a   1.000
_cell.length_b   1.000
_cell.length_c   1.000
_cell.angle_alpha   90.00
_cell.angle_beta   90.00
_cell.angle_gamma   90.00
#
_symmetry.space_group_name_H-M   'P 1'
#
loop_
_entity.id
_entity.type
_entity.pdbx_description
1 polymer ?
#
loop_
_entity_poly.entity_id
_entity_poly.type
_entity_poly.pdbx_seq_one_letter_code
_entity_poly.pdbx_strand_id
1 'polypeptide(L)'
;MNVGYSVQNASEKPLEVSTFGQLKQTAALPTSRDTQTGGLSTMHTFRGAAFSTADSKYEKYKFDTILDNENLNVSTKNGWVAMLQQYFTTAWVPRNNGTNNFYTANLGNGVVAIGYKSQPVLVQPGQTDKLQSTLWVGPAIQDKMAAVAPHLDLTVDYGWLWFISQPLFKLLNSSTASSATGASRSSLSPLSFVASCTR
;
A
#
# COMPACT_ATOMS: atom_id res chain seq x y z
N MET A 1 1.88 4.41 -8.17
CA MET A 1 2.27 4.34 -9.60
C MET A 1 1.03 4.12 -10.44
N ASN A 2 0.84 4.88 -11.52
CA ASN A 2 -0.25 4.62 -12.46
C ASN A 2 0.22 3.66 -13.56
N VAL A 3 -0.62 2.69 -13.89
CA VAL A 3 -0.39 1.69 -14.94
C VAL A 3 -1.52 1.82 -15.94
N GLY A 4 -1.20 2.37 -17.11
CA GLY A 4 -2.14 2.63 -18.19
C GLY A 4 -1.82 1.80 -19.42
N TYR A 5 -2.86 1.35 -20.11
CA TYR A 5 -2.80 0.65 -21.39
C TYR A 5 -3.57 1.46 -22.43
N SER A 6 -3.02 1.52 -23.65
CA SER A 6 -3.71 2.06 -24.82
C SER A 6 -3.88 0.91 -25.81
N VAL A 7 -5.12 0.52 -26.08
CA VAL A 7 -5.45 -0.63 -26.93
C VAL A 7 -6.04 -0.10 -28.22
N GLN A 8 -5.31 -0.23 -29.32
CA GLN A 8 -5.79 0.13 -30.66
C GLN A 8 -6.27 -1.13 -31.39
N ASN A 9 -7.52 -1.11 -31.86
CA ASN A 9 -8.07 -2.20 -32.66
C ASN A 9 -7.83 -1.95 -34.15
N ALA A 10 -6.81 -2.60 -34.72
CA ALA A 10 -6.52 -2.56 -36.15
C ALA A 10 -7.24 -3.65 -36.96
N SER A 11 -8.12 -4.44 -36.34
CA SER A 11 -8.85 -5.53 -36.99
C SER A 11 -10.27 -5.10 -37.41
N GLU A 12 -10.92 -5.93 -38.22
CA GLU A 12 -12.30 -5.73 -38.67
C GLU A 12 -13.36 -6.24 -37.69
N LYS A 13 -12.94 -6.85 -36.57
CA LYS A 13 -13.85 -7.40 -35.54
C LYS A 13 -13.65 -6.67 -34.21
N PRO A 14 -14.70 -6.53 -33.37
CA PRO A 14 -14.52 -5.99 -32.02
C PRO A 14 -13.51 -6.82 -31.21
N LEU A 15 -12.63 -6.14 -30.48
CA LEU A 15 -11.69 -6.78 -29.55
C LEU A 15 -12.24 -6.70 -28.13
N GLU A 16 -12.42 -7.86 -27.50
CA GLU A 16 -12.80 -7.95 -26.10
C GLU A 16 -11.56 -8.00 -25.21
N VAL A 17 -11.41 -7.02 -24.32
CA VAL A 17 -10.21 -6.88 -23.47
C VAL A 17 -10.60 -6.70 -22.01
N SER A 18 -9.95 -7.45 -21.13
CA SER A 18 -10.05 -7.28 -19.67
C SER A 18 -8.68 -6.96 -19.09
N THR A 19 -8.63 -6.04 -18.14
CA THR A 19 -7.42 -5.80 -17.34
C THR A 19 -7.42 -6.73 -16.14
N PHE A 20 -6.22 -7.11 -15.68
CA PHE A 20 -6.07 -7.78 -14.42
C PHE A 20 -4.81 -7.27 -13.72
N GLY A 21 -4.83 -7.29 -12.40
CA GLY A 21 -3.67 -7.01 -11.57
C GLY A 21 -3.61 -8.03 -10.44
N GLN A 22 -2.45 -8.64 -10.25
CA GLN A 22 -2.24 -9.69 -9.26
C GLN A 22 -1.01 -9.38 -8.41
N LEU A 23 -1.15 -9.59 -7.10
CA LEU A 23 -0.06 -9.65 -6.14
C LEU A 23 0.15 -11.11 -5.78
N LYS A 24 1.39 -11.59 -5.85
CA LYS A 24 1.76 -12.96 -5.49
C LYS A 24 2.88 -12.94 -4.47
N GLN A 25 2.81 -13.84 -3.49
CA GLN A 25 3.79 -13.92 -2.42
C GLN A 25 3.87 -15.34 -1.87
N THR A 26 5.05 -15.77 -1.46
CA THR A 26 5.23 -17.01 -0.69
C THR A 26 4.57 -16.84 0.67
N ALA A 27 3.67 -17.75 1.06
CA ALA A 27 2.94 -17.68 2.32
C ALA A 27 3.85 -17.89 3.53
N ALA A 28 4.79 -18.84 3.47
CA ALA A 28 5.79 -19.03 4.53
C ALA A 28 6.82 -17.90 4.54
N LEU A 29 7.23 -17.48 5.74
CA LEU A 29 8.40 -16.61 5.89
C LEU A 29 9.68 -17.46 5.75
N PRO A 30 10.80 -16.87 5.29
CA PRO A 30 12.10 -17.51 5.39
C PRO A 30 12.41 -17.80 6.87
N THR A 31 13.08 -18.92 7.16
CA THR A 31 13.47 -19.32 8.52
C THR A 31 14.31 -18.25 9.25
N SER A 32 15.04 -17.40 8.53
CA SER A 32 15.79 -16.26 9.09
C SER A 32 14.91 -15.10 9.60
N ARG A 33 13.63 -15.07 9.22
CA ARG A 33 12.64 -14.08 9.66
C ARG A 33 11.56 -14.68 10.54
N ASP A 34 11.66 -15.98 10.82
CA ASP A 34 10.73 -16.67 11.68
C ASP A 34 11.20 -16.55 13.13
N THR A 35 10.68 -15.54 13.84
CA THR A 35 11.06 -15.25 15.24
C THR A 35 10.35 -16.17 16.24
N GLN A 36 10.04 -17.41 15.84
CA GLN A 36 9.41 -18.43 16.70
C GLN A 36 10.33 -18.94 17.83
N THR A 37 11.58 -18.51 17.87
CA THR A 37 12.57 -18.92 18.87
C THR A 37 12.87 -17.82 19.89
N GLY A 38 11.97 -17.65 20.87
CA GLY A 38 12.29 -17.19 22.23
C GLY A 38 12.23 -15.69 22.55
N GLY A 39 11.40 -15.33 23.54
CA GLY A 39 11.46 -14.04 24.25
C GLY A 39 10.27 -13.09 24.01
N LEU A 40 10.13 -12.06 24.86
CA LEU A 40 9.03 -11.09 25.03
C LEU A 40 8.52 -10.32 23.77
N SER A 41 8.91 -10.71 22.55
CA SER A 41 8.60 -10.09 21.26
C SER A 41 7.55 -10.86 20.44
N THR A 42 6.64 -11.58 21.08
CA THR A 42 5.60 -12.44 20.45
C THR A 42 4.44 -11.67 19.80
N MET A 43 4.58 -10.37 19.52
CA MET A 43 3.56 -9.62 18.77
C MET A 43 3.72 -9.88 17.27
N HIS A 44 3.04 -10.92 16.78
CA HIS A 44 2.94 -11.20 15.35
C HIS A 44 2.24 -10.03 14.66
N THR A 45 2.99 -9.30 13.84
CA THR A 45 2.41 -8.29 12.97
C THR A 45 1.65 -8.96 11.84
N PHE A 46 0.45 -8.46 11.53
CA PHE A 46 -0.40 -9.10 10.54
C PHE A 46 0.29 -9.13 9.17
N ARG A 47 0.38 -10.33 8.59
CA ARG A 47 0.87 -10.56 7.24
C ARG A 47 -0.15 -11.41 6.49
N GLY A 48 -0.67 -10.86 5.40
CA GLY A 48 -1.76 -11.49 4.67
C GLY A 48 -2.24 -10.63 3.52
N ALA A 49 -3.32 -11.04 2.89
CA ALA A 49 -4.01 -10.24 1.91
C ALA A 49 -5.11 -9.38 2.57
N ALA A 50 -5.56 -8.36 1.86
CA ALA A 50 -6.72 -7.56 2.24
C ALA A 50 -7.41 -7.03 1.00
N PHE A 51 -8.69 -6.70 1.11
CA PHE A 51 -9.44 -6.08 0.02
C PHE A 51 -10.51 -5.14 0.57
N SER A 52 -11.04 -4.29 -0.31
CA SER A 52 -12.13 -3.38 -0.04
C SER A 52 -13.10 -3.44 -1.21
N THR A 53 -14.39 -3.54 -0.97
CA THR A 53 -15.44 -3.54 -1.99
C THR A 53 -16.39 -2.36 -1.76
N ALA A 54 -17.40 -2.22 -2.63
CA ALA A 54 -18.47 -1.24 -2.41
C ALA A 54 -19.29 -1.55 -1.13
N ASP A 55 -19.44 -2.83 -0.78
CA ASP A 55 -20.25 -3.27 0.36
C ASP A 55 -19.44 -3.40 1.65
N SER A 56 -18.14 -3.74 1.53
CA SER A 56 -17.24 -3.94 2.64
C SER A 56 -16.03 -3.03 2.56
N LYS A 57 -15.91 -2.11 3.52
CA LYS A 57 -14.88 -1.07 3.50
C LYS A 57 -13.48 -1.64 3.60
N TYR A 58 -13.28 -2.72 4.36
CA TYR A 58 -11.98 -3.33 4.57
C TYR A 58 -12.14 -4.74 5.16
N GLU A 59 -11.56 -5.74 4.49
CA GLU A 59 -11.50 -7.11 4.97
C GLU A 59 -10.09 -7.68 4.82
N LYS A 60 -9.66 -8.40 5.85
CA LYS A 60 -8.39 -9.15 5.87
C LYS A 60 -8.63 -10.57 5.40
N TYR A 61 -7.71 -11.10 4.61
CA TYR A 61 -7.73 -12.47 4.11
C TYR A 61 -6.39 -13.14 4.44
N LYS A 62 -6.43 -14.20 5.26
CA LYS A 62 -5.21 -14.88 5.72
C LYS A 62 -4.61 -15.71 4.58
N PHE A 63 -3.29 -15.80 4.55
CA PHE A 63 -2.61 -16.68 3.59
C PHE A 63 -2.95 -18.15 3.83
N ASP A 64 -3.12 -18.56 5.08
CA ASP A 64 -3.49 -19.95 5.43
C ASP A 64 -4.83 -20.35 4.80
N THR A 65 -5.85 -19.48 4.88
CA THR A 65 -7.15 -19.69 4.22
C THR A 65 -7.00 -19.90 2.70
N ILE A 66 -6.14 -19.12 2.05
CA ILE A 66 -5.84 -19.28 0.62
C ILE A 66 -5.17 -20.63 0.37
N LEU A 67 -4.19 -21.03 1.20
CA LEU A 67 -3.49 -22.30 1.08
C LEU A 67 -4.44 -23.50 1.23
N ASP A 68 -5.45 -23.38 2.10
CA ASP A 68 -6.51 -24.36 2.30
C ASP A 68 -7.52 -24.42 1.13
N ASN A 69 -7.29 -23.64 0.08
CA ASN A 69 -8.11 -23.50 -1.12
C ASN A 69 -9.49 -22.88 -0.89
N GLU A 70 -9.71 -22.29 0.28
CA GLU A 70 -10.81 -21.38 0.54
C GLU A 70 -10.45 -20.04 -0.09
N ASN A 71 -10.95 -19.80 -1.31
CA ASN A 71 -10.57 -18.64 -2.11
C ASN A 71 -11.69 -17.60 -2.20
N LEU A 72 -11.29 -16.33 -2.10
CA LEU A 72 -12.14 -15.19 -2.40
C LEU A 72 -12.56 -15.21 -3.87
N ASN A 73 -13.82 -14.88 -4.12
CA ASN A 73 -14.35 -14.61 -5.45
C ASN A 73 -15.55 -13.67 -5.33
N VAL A 74 -15.30 -12.36 -5.39
CA VAL A 74 -16.32 -11.33 -5.14
C VAL A 74 -16.34 -10.29 -6.25
N SER A 75 -17.54 -9.93 -6.70
CA SER A 75 -17.73 -8.90 -7.72
C SER A 75 -18.05 -7.55 -7.08
N THR A 76 -17.36 -6.49 -7.50
CA THR A 76 -17.54 -5.14 -6.98
C THR A 76 -17.27 -4.08 -8.05
N LYS A 77 -18.03 -2.98 -8.05
CA LYS A 77 -17.78 -1.86 -8.97
C LYS A 77 -16.48 -1.13 -8.63
N ASN A 78 -16.29 -0.84 -7.34
CA ASN A 78 -15.14 -0.10 -6.83
C ASN A 78 -14.43 -0.92 -5.76
N GLY A 79 -13.18 -0.56 -5.49
CA GLY A 79 -12.40 -1.22 -4.47
C GLY A 79 -10.95 -1.37 -4.83
N TRP A 80 -10.26 -2.17 -4.04
CA TRP A 80 -8.86 -2.51 -4.24
C TRP A 80 -8.55 -3.85 -3.58
N VAL A 81 -7.43 -4.43 -4.01
CA VAL A 81 -6.84 -5.64 -3.41
C VAL A 81 -5.41 -5.34 -2.99
N ALA A 82 -4.97 -5.90 -1.86
CA ALA A 82 -3.68 -5.62 -1.28
C ALA A 82 -3.02 -6.83 -0.62
N MET A 83 -1.71 -6.77 -0.48
CA MET A 83 -0.92 -7.61 0.42
C MET A 83 -0.26 -6.72 1.47
N LEU A 84 -0.38 -7.16 2.73
CA LEU A 84 0.03 -6.42 3.92
C LEU A 84 1.20 -7.13 4.59
N GLN A 85 2.16 -6.34 5.06
CA GLN A 85 3.21 -6.74 5.98
C GLN A 85 3.48 -5.59 6.96
N GLN A 86 4.32 -5.82 7.96
CA GLN A 86 4.68 -4.76 8.92
C GLN A 86 5.23 -3.52 8.19
N TYR A 87 4.56 -2.38 8.38
CA TYR A 87 4.89 -1.06 7.82
C TYR A 87 4.80 -0.89 6.30
N PHE A 88 4.56 -1.95 5.52
CA PHE A 88 4.52 -1.85 4.05
C PHE A 88 3.25 -2.47 3.49
N THR A 89 2.79 -1.90 2.37
CA THR A 89 1.62 -2.37 1.66
C THR A 89 1.89 -2.35 0.16
N THR A 90 1.41 -3.38 -0.52
CA THR A 90 1.25 -3.38 -1.97
C THR A 90 -0.23 -3.49 -2.29
N ALA A 91 -0.74 -2.66 -3.19
CA ALA A 91 -2.16 -2.69 -3.53
C ALA A 91 -2.40 -2.37 -5.00
N TRP A 92 -3.33 -3.10 -5.62
CA TRP A 92 -3.87 -2.79 -6.94
C TRP A 92 -5.24 -2.12 -6.80
N VAL A 93 -5.40 -1.00 -7.50
CA VAL A 93 -6.64 -0.22 -7.57
C VAL A 93 -7.08 -0.14 -9.04
N PRO A 94 -8.11 -0.89 -9.48
CA PRO A 94 -8.68 -0.70 -10.81
C PRO A 94 -9.24 0.71 -10.99
N ARG A 95 -9.04 1.31 -12.17
CA ARG A 95 -9.62 2.60 -12.55
C ARG A 95 -10.54 2.39 -13.75
N ASN A 96 -11.69 1.78 -13.50
CA ASN A 96 -12.73 1.55 -14.50
C ASN A 96 -14.11 1.78 -13.88
N ASN A 97 -15.12 1.90 -14.73
CA ASN A 97 -16.52 2.09 -14.32
C ASN A 97 -17.31 0.76 -14.28
N GLY A 98 -16.66 -0.35 -14.61
CA GLY A 98 -17.27 -1.68 -14.72
C GLY A 98 -17.21 -2.47 -13.43
N THR A 99 -17.84 -3.64 -13.42
CA THR A 99 -17.74 -4.57 -12.28
C THR A 99 -16.42 -5.34 -12.33
N ASN A 100 -15.61 -5.21 -11.30
CA ASN A 100 -14.37 -5.97 -11.13
C ASN A 100 -14.64 -7.25 -10.33
N ASN A 101 -13.98 -8.34 -10.69
CA ASN A 101 -13.95 -9.55 -9.91
C ASN A 101 -12.66 -9.64 -9.10
N PHE A 102 -12.76 -9.60 -7.78
CA PHE A 102 -11.64 -9.77 -6.85
C PHE A 102 -11.54 -11.22 -6.44
N TYR A 103 -10.32 -11.73 -6.43
CA TYR A 103 -10.07 -13.14 -6.19
C TYR A 103 -8.80 -13.39 -5.39
N THR A 104 -8.77 -14.51 -4.68
CA THR A 104 -7.52 -15.12 -4.22
C THR A 104 -7.29 -16.44 -4.93
N ALA A 105 -6.04 -16.89 -4.95
CA ALA A 105 -5.69 -18.19 -5.50
C ALA A 105 -4.48 -18.78 -4.78
N ASN A 106 -4.54 -20.07 -4.47
CA ASN A 106 -3.36 -20.88 -4.21
C ASN A 106 -2.70 -21.23 -5.54
N LEU A 107 -1.47 -20.76 -5.76
CA LEU A 107 -0.71 -21.02 -6.98
C LEU A 107 0.16 -22.29 -6.87
N GLY A 108 0.09 -23.01 -5.75
CA GLY A 108 0.96 -24.15 -5.45
C GLY A 108 2.32 -23.74 -4.89
N ASN A 109 3.08 -24.72 -4.40
CA ASN A 109 4.42 -24.53 -3.81
C ASN A 109 4.47 -23.46 -2.70
N GLY A 110 3.38 -23.33 -1.94
CA GLY A 110 3.27 -22.32 -0.88
C GLY A 110 3.18 -20.87 -1.38
N VAL A 111 2.89 -20.64 -2.66
CA VAL A 111 2.68 -19.31 -3.22
C VAL A 111 1.19 -19.01 -3.28
N VAL A 112 0.81 -17.87 -2.69
CA VAL A 112 -0.57 -17.38 -2.69
C VAL A 112 -0.66 -16.11 -3.51
N ALA A 113 -1.85 -15.83 -4.04
CA ALA A 113 -2.13 -14.63 -4.79
C ALA A 113 -3.45 -13.99 -4.39
N ILE A 114 -3.50 -12.66 -4.51
CA ILE A 114 -4.74 -11.87 -4.53
C ILE A 114 -4.71 -10.96 -5.76
N GLY A 115 -5.84 -10.79 -6.42
CA GLY A 115 -5.90 -9.99 -7.63
C GLY A 115 -7.31 -9.50 -7.96
N TYR A 116 -7.38 -8.68 -9.00
CA TYR A 116 -8.63 -8.27 -9.63
C TYR A 116 -8.61 -8.62 -11.12
N LYS A 117 -9.79 -8.82 -11.70
CA LYS A 117 -10.04 -8.83 -13.13
C LYS A 117 -11.16 -7.83 -13.42
N SER A 118 -10.97 -6.92 -14.36
CA SER A 118 -12.03 -5.98 -14.74
C SER A 118 -13.09 -6.66 -15.59
N GLN A 119 -14.28 -6.05 -15.64
CA GLN A 119 -15.25 -6.36 -16.67
C GLN A 119 -14.60 -6.22 -18.06
N PRO A 120 -14.91 -7.12 -19.00
CA PRO A 120 -14.47 -6.97 -20.38
C PRO A 120 -15.01 -5.69 -21.01
N VAL A 121 -14.16 -5.01 -21.77
CA VAL A 121 -14.54 -3.88 -22.63
C VAL A 121 -14.40 -4.30 -24.09
N LEU A 122 -15.27 -3.76 -24.95
CA LEU A 122 -15.24 -4.00 -26.38
C LEU A 122 -14.64 -2.79 -27.11
N VAL A 123 -13.44 -2.97 -27.65
CA VAL A 123 -12.79 -1.99 -28.52
C VAL A 123 -13.26 -2.22 -29.95
N GLN A 124 -14.06 -1.32 -30.50
CA GLN A 124 -14.60 -1.47 -31.86
C GLN A 124 -13.50 -1.35 -32.94
N PRO A 125 -13.69 -1.89 -34.15
CA PRO A 125 -12.77 -1.73 -35.27
C PRO A 125 -12.36 -0.27 -35.50
N GLY A 126 -11.05 -0.02 -35.63
CA GLY A 126 -10.49 1.31 -35.82
C GLY A 126 -10.46 2.20 -34.57
N GLN A 127 -11.01 1.76 -33.43
CA GLN A 127 -11.01 2.54 -32.20
C GLN A 127 -9.76 2.30 -31.33
N THR A 128 -9.53 3.24 -30.41
CA THR A 128 -8.51 3.12 -29.37
C THR A 128 -9.13 3.37 -28.01
N ASP A 129 -9.01 2.40 -27.11
CA ASP A 129 -9.46 2.51 -25.73
C ASP A 129 -8.29 2.64 -24.75
N LYS A 130 -8.53 3.33 -23.64
CA LYS A 130 -7.57 3.53 -22.56
C LYS A 130 -8.04 2.80 -21.31
N LEU A 131 -7.20 1.91 -20.81
CA LEU A 131 -7.47 1.14 -19.60
C LEU A 131 -6.47 1.57 -18.53
N GLN A 132 -6.92 1.76 -17.29
CA GLN A 132 -6.10 2.33 -16.24
C GLN A 132 -6.24 1.56 -14.93
N SER A 133 -5.15 1.55 -14.18
CA SER A 133 -5.09 1.05 -12.81
C SER A 133 -3.99 1.79 -12.04
N THR A 134 -4.04 1.73 -10.73
CA THR A 134 -3.00 2.27 -9.85
C THR A 134 -2.40 1.13 -9.04
N LEU A 135 -1.08 1.02 -9.04
CA LEU A 135 -0.33 0.16 -8.13
C LEU A 135 0.27 1.02 -7.01
N TRP A 136 -0.08 0.73 -5.77
CA TRP A 136 0.62 1.18 -4.58
C TRP A 136 1.71 0.17 -4.23
N VAL A 137 2.94 0.65 -4.01
CA VAL A 137 4.04 -0.12 -3.44
C VAL A 137 4.79 0.85 -2.53
N GLY A 138 4.75 0.63 -1.23
CA GLY A 138 5.43 1.54 -0.32
C GLY A 138 5.06 1.37 1.14
N PRO A 139 5.58 2.25 2.00
CA PRO A 139 5.22 2.29 3.40
C PRO A 139 3.72 2.57 3.56
N ALA A 140 3.13 2.05 4.63
CA ALA A 140 1.72 2.24 4.95
C ALA A 140 1.51 3.66 5.54
N ILE A 141 1.33 4.66 4.67
CA ILE A 141 1.16 6.07 5.05
C ILE A 141 -0.29 6.49 4.83
N GLN A 142 -1.01 6.71 5.93
CA GLN A 142 -2.46 6.93 5.97
C GLN A 142 -2.92 8.01 4.96
N ASP A 143 -2.38 9.23 5.08
CA ASP A 143 -2.77 10.37 4.25
C ASP A 143 -2.55 10.15 2.75
N LYS A 144 -1.45 9.48 2.39
CA LYS A 144 -1.11 9.21 1.00
C LYS A 144 -1.96 8.09 0.42
N MET A 145 -2.31 7.10 1.23
CA MET A 145 -3.14 5.96 0.82
C MET A 145 -4.60 6.36 0.64
N ALA A 146 -5.15 7.17 1.55
CA ALA A 146 -6.51 7.72 1.44
C ALA A 146 -6.70 8.53 0.14
N ALA A 147 -5.66 9.27 -0.29
CA ALA A 147 -5.67 10.02 -1.55
C ALA A 147 -5.63 9.11 -2.79
N VAL A 148 -5.13 7.87 -2.67
CA VAL A 148 -5.03 6.93 -3.78
C VAL A 148 -6.36 6.19 -3.99
N ALA A 149 -6.94 5.63 -2.93
CA ALA A 149 -8.24 4.98 -3.01
C ALA A 149 -8.99 5.10 -1.69
N PRO A 150 -10.33 5.20 -1.72
CA PRO A 150 -11.14 5.15 -0.50
C PRO A 150 -10.81 3.91 0.33
N HIS A 151 -10.69 4.10 1.65
CA HIS A 151 -10.47 3.03 2.62
C HIS A 151 -9.12 2.31 2.51
N LEU A 152 -8.25 2.67 1.57
CA LEU A 152 -6.92 2.09 1.46
C LEU A 152 -6.05 2.42 2.68
N ASP A 153 -6.34 3.53 3.35
CA ASP A 153 -5.71 3.94 4.59
C ASP A 153 -6.00 3.00 5.78
N LEU A 154 -7.08 2.20 5.71
CA LEU A 154 -7.42 1.20 6.74
C LEU A 154 -6.43 0.02 6.80
N THR A 155 -5.51 -0.09 5.83
CA THR A 155 -4.41 -1.05 5.89
C THR A 155 -3.38 -0.69 6.97
N VAL A 156 -3.35 0.57 7.43
CA VAL A 156 -2.47 1.02 8.49
C VAL A 156 -3.03 0.54 9.82
N ASP A 157 -2.54 -0.61 10.28
CA ASP A 157 -2.94 -1.17 11.56
C ASP A 157 -2.14 -0.51 12.69
N TYR A 158 -2.74 0.47 13.36
CA TYR A 158 -2.16 1.09 14.55
C TYR A 158 -2.28 0.18 15.80
N GLY A 159 -2.88 -1.01 15.67
CA GLY A 159 -3.18 -1.88 16.79
C GLY A 159 -3.94 -1.15 17.90
N TRP A 160 -3.75 -1.60 19.15
CA TRP A 160 -4.33 -0.93 20.33
C TRP A 160 -3.72 0.47 20.58
N LEU A 161 -2.54 0.79 20.04
CA LEU A 161 -1.76 1.99 20.37
C LEU A 161 -2.16 3.26 19.60
N TRP A 162 -3.21 3.19 18.77
CA TRP A 162 -3.67 4.30 17.95
C TRP A 162 -3.98 5.58 18.75
N PHE A 163 -4.35 5.45 20.02
CA PHE A 163 -4.62 6.59 20.90
C PHE A 163 -3.35 7.27 21.44
N ILE A 164 -2.20 6.57 21.47
CA ILE A 164 -0.90 7.11 21.92
C ILE A 164 -0.09 7.68 20.75
N SER A 165 -0.25 7.12 19.54
CA SER A 165 0.53 7.54 18.36
C SER A 165 0.22 8.97 17.88
N GLN A 166 -1.04 9.42 17.99
CA GLN A 166 -1.44 10.77 17.59
C GLN A 166 -0.75 11.92 18.37
N PRO A 167 -0.68 11.91 19.73
CA PRO A 167 0.03 12.95 20.47
C PRO A 167 1.54 12.94 20.25
N LEU A 168 2.16 11.76 20.05
CA LEU A 168 3.60 11.66 19.81
C LEU A 168 4.01 12.25 18.45
N PHE A 169 3.23 11.99 17.39
CA PHE A 169 3.52 12.52 16.05
C PHE A 169 3.36 14.05 16.00
N LYS A 170 2.41 14.60 16.75
CA LYS A 170 2.26 16.06 16.94
C LYS A 170 3.47 16.67 17.65
N LEU A 171 4.01 16.01 18.68
CA LEU A 171 5.19 16.50 19.41
C LEU A 171 6.45 16.51 18.52
N LEU A 172 6.67 15.47 17.70
CA LEU A 172 7.82 15.38 16.80
C LEU A 172 7.78 16.46 15.68
N ASN A 173 6.59 16.77 15.16
CA ASN A 173 6.43 17.85 14.19
C ASN A 173 6.59 19.25 14.82
N SER A 174 6.28 19.40 16.11
CA SER A 174 6.46 20.68 16.81
C SER A 174 7.93 20.99 17.15
N SER A 175 8.74 19.97 17.46
CA SER A 175 10.15 20.17 17.83
C SER A 175 11.05 20.49 16.63
N THR A 176 10.64 20.13 15.42
CA THR A 176 11.34 20.52 14.17
C THR A 176 10.96 21.91 13.66
N ALA A 177 9.85 22.50 14.14
CA ALA A 177 9.47 23.87 13.83
C ALA A 177 10.15 24.91 14.74
N SER A 178 10.72 24.50 15.88
CA SER A 178 11.33 25.43 16.86
C SER A 178 12.80 25.78 16.59
N SER A 179 13.44 25.26 15.54
CA SER A 179 14.84 25.59 15.19
C SER A 179 14.99 26.51 13.98
N ALA A 180 13.89 26.98 13.38
CA ALA A 180 13.92 27.78 12.14
C ALA A 180 13.38 29.21 12.27
N THR A 181 13.30 29.80 13.47
CA THR A 181 12.99 31.23 13.61
C THR A 181 13.87 31.87 14.69
N GLY A 182 14.92 32.58 14.28
CA GLY A 182 15.80 33.28 15.23
C GLY A 182 17.08 33.89 14.69
N ALA A 183 17.12 34.33 13.43
CA ALA A 183 18.16 35.25 12.98
C ALA A 183 17.70 36.69 13.21
N SER A 184 18.20 37.35 14.27
CA SER A 184 18.24 38.82 14.34
C SER A 184 19.41 39.27 15.23
N ARG A 185 20.20 40.17 14.65
CA ARG A 185 21.42 40.81 15.16
C ARG A 185 21.17 41.63 16.43
N SER A 186 22.18 41.75 17.29
CA SER A 186 22.49 43.00 18.02
C SER A 186 23.89 43.01 18.64
N SER A 187 24.63 44.08 18.30
CA SER A 187 25.77 44.76 18.96
C SER A 187 26.87 43.89 19.62
N LEU A 188 28.08 43.77 19.07
CA LEU A 188 29.17 44.77 19.06
C LEU A 188 29.35 45.52 20.39
N SER A 189 30.35 45.12 21.18
CA SER A 189 31.37 46.04 21.72
C SER A 189 32.62 45.28 22.21
N PRO A 190 33.80 45.94 22.21
CA PRO A 190 35.08 45.28 22.05
C PRO A 190 35.87 45.22 23.36
N LEU A 191 36.71 44.18 23.55
CA LEU A 191 37.91 44.35 24.35
C LEU A 191 38.97 43.30 23.98
N SER A 192 40.15 43.84 23.70
CA SER A 192 41.32 43.24 23.09
C SER A 192 42.15 42.37 24.04
N PHE A 193 42.92 41.45 23.42
CA PHE A 193 44.22 40.88 23.87
C PHE A 193 44.21 40.02 25.16
N VAL A 194 44.87 38.86 25.24
CA VAL A 194 46.28 38.56 24.91
C VAL A 194 46.43 37.07 24.57
N ALA A 195 47.19 36.77 23.52
CA ALA A 195 47.77 35.47 23.26
C ALA A 195 49.04 35.26 24.11
N SER A 196 49.22 34.08 24.70
CA SER A 196 50.57 33.53 24.85
C SER A 196 50.57 32.01 24.92
N CYS A 197 51.54 31.47 24.22
CA CYS A 197 51.85 30.09 23.95
C CYS A 197 52.68 29.47 25.09
N THR A 198 52.69 28.12 25.10
CA THR A 198 53.74 27.22 25.61
C THR A 198 54.03 27.14 27.12
N ARG A 199 53.83 25.94 27.70
CA ARG A 199 54.95 25.04 28.03
C ARG A 199 54.48 23.58 28.05
#